data_AF-A0A956PTH5-F1
#
_entry.id   AF-A0A956PTH5-F1
#
_cell.length_a   1.000
_cell.length_b   1.000
_cell.length_c   1.000
_cell.angle_alpha   90.00
_cell.angle_beta   90.00
_cell.angle_gamma   90.00
#
_symmetry.space_group_name_H-M   'P 1'
#
loop_
_entity.id
_entity.type
_entity.pdbx_description
1 polymer ?
#
loop_
_entity_poly.entity_id
_entity_poly.type
_entity_poly.pdbx_seq_one_letter_code
_entity_poly.pdbx_strand_id
1 'polypeptide(L)'
;MSFIEMFVHNAAQAYVLIIIAAVVCHWMNLGPENRFVELIYRATEPLFGAIRKFVSSYTPALDQLGIDLTPMWAIFLVLITRRVLIWIL
;
A
#
# COMPACT_ATOMS: atom_id res chain seq x y z
N MET A 1 6.16 1.05 25.57
CA MET A 1 6.40 1.50 24.19
C MET A 1 7.86 1.93 24.11
N SER A 2 8.75 1.04 23.69
CA SER A 2 10.14 1.42 23.42
C SER A 2 10.23 2.45 22.28
N PHE A 3 11.36 3.17 22.18
CA PHE A 3 11.59 4.10 21.06
C PHE A 3 11.45 3.42 19.70
N ILE A 4 11.91 2.17 19.59
CA ILE A 4 11.85 1.37 18.36
C ILE A 4 10.39 1.05 17.99
N GLU A 5 9.58 0.60 18.94
CA GLU A 5 8.14 0.36 18.71
C GLU A 5 7.41 1.62 18.22
N MET A 6 7.72 2.78 18.81
CA MET A 6 7.12 4.06 18.41
C MET A 6 7.49 4.41 16.97
N PHE A 7 8.76 4.24 16.59
CA PHE A 7 9.22 4.49 15.24
C PHE A 7 8.52 3.57 14.22
N VAL A 8 8.47 2.26 14.50
CA VAL A 8 7.80 1.27 13.64
C VAL A 8 6.31 1.60 13.50
N HIS A 9 5.64 1.97 14.59
CA HIS A 9 4.24 2.35 14.56
C HIS A 9 3.98 3.56 13.68
N ASN A 10 4.74 4.64 13.88
CA ASN A 10 4.57 5.88 13.15
C ASN A 10 4.91 5.72 11.66
N ALA A 11 5.96 4.96 11.33
CA ALA A 11 6.34 4.66 9.96
C ALA A 11 5.25 3.87 9.23
N ALA A 12 4.68 2.84 9.88
CA ALA A 12 3.59 2.07 9.29
C ALA A 12 2.33 2.93 9.06
N GLN A 13 1.97 3.80 10.01
CA GLN A 13 0.86 4.73 9.83
C GLN A 13 1.09 5.70 8.67
N ALA A 14 2.29 6.28 8.58
CA ALA A 14 2.65 7.16 7.47
C ALA A 14 2.54 6.45 6.12
N TYR A 15 2.98 5.19 6.04
CA TYR A 15 2.87 4.42 4.80
C TYR A 15 1.43 4.05 4.44
N VAL A 16 0.58 3.73 5.42
CA VAL A 16 -0.86 3.55 5.19
C VAL A 16 -1.50 4.83 4.65
N LEU A 17 -1.11 6.00 5.16
CA LEU A 17 -1.60 7.29 4.63
C LEU A 17 -1.16 7.52 3.18
N ILE A 18 0.06 7.12 2.80
CA ILE A 18 0.54 7.19 1.41
C ILE A 18 -0.31 6.28 0.51
N ILE A 19 -0.64 5.06 0.94
CA ILE A 19 -1.54 4.15 0.21
C ILE A 19 -2.93 4.78 0.03
N ILE A 20 -3.51 5.37 1.08
CA ILE A 20 -4.80 6.06 1.00
C ILE A 20 -4.71 7.25 0.04
N ALA A 21 -3.64 8.04 0.10
CA ALA A 21 -3.42 9.15 -0.83
C ALA A 21 -3.36 8.68 -2.28
N ALA A 22 -2.72 7.53 -2.55
CA ALA A 22 -2.69 6.92 -3.89
C ALA A 22 -4.10 6.55 -4.39
N VAL A 23 -4.95 6.00 -3.52
CA VAL A 23 -6.35 5.67 -3.84
C VAL A 23 -7.15 6.93 -4.16
N VAL A 24 -7.01 7.97 -3.34
CA VAL A 24 -7.68 9.26 -3.58
C VAL A 24 -7.21 9.87 -4.92
N CYS A 25 -5.91 9.85 -5.20
CA CYS A 25 -5.36 10.32 -6.48
C CYS A 25 -5.97 9.56 -7.67
N HIS A 26 -6.14 8.25 -7.53
CA HIS A 26 -6.74 7.41 -8.56
C HIS A 26 -8.23 7.72 -8.77
N TRP A 27 -9.02 7.87 -7.70
CA TRP A 27 -10.44 8.23 -7.79
C TRP A 27 -10.68 9.61 -8.38
N MET A 28 -9.78 10.56 -8.08
CA MET A 28 -9.82 11.90 -8.65
C MET A 28 -9.25 11.97 -10.07
N ASN A 29 -8.78 10.86 -10.64
CA ASN A 29 -8.12 10.78 -11.94
C ASN A 29 -6.96 11.80 -12.07
N LEU A 30 -6.16 11.95 -11.00
CA LEU A 30 -5.01 12.86 -11.01
C LEU A 30 -3.89 12.26 -11.87
N GLY A 31 -3.49 12.99 -12.91
CA GLY A 31 -2.41 12.62 -13.80
C GLY A 31 -1.01 12.75 -13.16
N PRO A 32 0.01 12.07 -13.72
CA PRO A 32 1.37 12.04 -13.18
C PRO A 32 2.14 13.36 -13.36
N GLU A 33 1.56 14.37 -14.01
CA GLU A 33 2.22 15.65 -14.23
C GLU A 33 2.49 16.42 -12.93
N ASN A 34 1.75 16.10 -11.87
CA ASN A 34 2.04 16.60 -10.53
C ASN A 34 3.10 15.71 -9.83
N ARG A 35 4.25 16.31 -9.53
CA ARG A 35 5.38 15.65 -8.83
C ARG A 35 4.99 14.96 -7.52
N PHE A 36 3.99 15.48 -6.79
CA PHE A 36 3.52 14.85 -5.56
C PHE A 36 2.76 13.55 -5.83
N VAL A 37 1.92 13.54 -6.88
CA VAL A 37 1.17 12.35 -7.32
C VAL A 37 2.15 11.30 -7.84
N GLU A 38 3.15 11.73 -8.63
CA GLU A 38 4.23 10.86 -9.10
C GLU A 38 5.01 10.22 -7.94
N LEU A 39 5.36 11.01 -6.92
CA LEU A 39 6.06 10.50 -5.73
C LEU A 39 5.23 9.45 -4.99
N ILE A 40 3.93 9.71 -4.79
CA ILE A 40 3.00 8.77 -4.15
C ILE A 40 2.96 7.47 -4.94
N TYR A 41 2.74 7.54 -6.25
CA TYR A 41 2.69 6.35 -7.08
C TYR A 41 4.00 5.59 -7.09
N ARG A 42 5.15 6.27 -7.19
CA ARG A 42 6.47 5.62 -7.09
C ARG A 42 6.72 4.95 -5.75
N ALA A 43 6.22 5.51 -4.66
CA ALA A 43 6.34 4.91 -3.33
C ALA A 43 5.42 3.68 -3.13
N THR A 44 4.27 3.66 -3.80
CA THR A 44 3.31 2.55 -3.72
C THR A 44 3.51 1.46 -4.77
N GLU A 45 4.09 1.78 -5.93
CA GLU A 45 4.20 0.88 -7.09
C GLU A 45 4.93 -0.42 -6.77
N PRO A 46 6.06 -0.45 -6.03
CA PRO A 46 6.74 -1.71 -5.75
C PRO A 46 5.85 -2.71 -5.00
N LEU A 47 5.05 -2.20 -4.05
CA LEU A 47 4.10 -3.02 -3.29
C LEU A 47 2.87 -3.37 -4.12
N PHE A 48 2.27 -2.39 -4.79
CA PHE A 48 1.07 -2.59 -5.59
C PHE A 48 1.33 -3.52 -6.78
N GLY A 49 2.45 -3.35 -7.47
CA GLY A 49 2.89 -4.19 -8.57
C GLY A 49 3.17 -5.62 -8.12
N ALA A 50 3.80 -5.82 -6.95
CA ALA A 50 4.00 -7.15 -6.38
C ALA A 50 2.66 -7.84 -6.04
N ILE A 51 1.74 -7.12 -5.40
CA ILE A 51 0.41 -7.62 -5.06
C ILE A 51 -0.39 -7.93 -6.32
N ARG A 52 -0.40 -7.04 -7.32
CA ARG A 52 -1.13 -7.23 -8.57
C ARG A 52 -0.61 -8.44 -9.34
N LYS A 53 0.72 -8.62 -9.40
CA LYS A 53 1.34 -9.82 -9.99
C LYS A 53 0.91 -11.09 -9.25
N PHE A 54 0.88 -11.05 -7.91
CA PHE A 54 0.43 -12.18 -7.10
C PHE A 54 -1.06 -12.51 -7.35
N VAL A 55 -1.93 -11.50 -7.30
CA VAL A 55 -3.38 -11.67 -7.54
C VAL A 55 -3.65 -12.20 -8.96
N SER A 56 -3.00 -11.64 -9.98
CA SER A 56 -3.16 -12.10 -11.36
C SER A 56 -2.67 -13.55 -11.55
N SER A 57 -1.57 -13.93 -10.88
CA SER A 57 -1.01 -15.29 -10.97
C SER A 57 -1.85 -16.35 -10.25
N TYR A 58 -2.45 -16.03 -9.10
CA TYR A 58 -3.17 -17.00 -8.27
C TYR A 58 -4.69 -16.93 -8.43
N THR A 59 -5.24 -15.81 -8.87
CA THR A 59 -6.69 -15.59 -8.93
C THR A 59 -7.11 -14.73 -10.12
N PRO A 60 -6.95 -15.23 -11.37
CA PRO A 60 -7.25 -14.48 -12.59
C PRO A 60 -8.73 -14.06 -12.72
N ALA A 61 -9.65 -14.74 -12.05
CA ALA A 61 -11.07 -14.37 -12.03
C ALA A 61 -11.33 -13.03 -11.31
N LEU A 62 -10.50 -12.67 -10.32
CA LEU A 62 -10.62 -11.40 -9.60
C LEU A 62 -10.12 -10.21 -10.43
N ASP A 63 -9.12 -10.43 -11.27
CA ASP A 63 -8.59 -9.41 -12.20
C ASP A 63 -9.63 -9.02 -13.25
N GLN A 64 -10.46 -9.98 -13.68
CA GLN A 64 -11.53 -9.77 -14.66
C GLN A 64 -12.72 -8.94 -14.14
N LEU A 65 -12.85 -8.78 -12.81
CA LEU A 65 -13.93 -7.98 -12.22
C LEU A 65 -13.69 -6.46 -12.34
N GLY A 66 -12.48 -6.03 -12.73
CA GLY A 66 -12.14 -4.61 -12.90
C GLY A 66 -12.10 -3.80 -11.59
N ILE A 67 -12.21 -4.46 -10.43
CA ILE A 67 -12.13 -3.83 -9.11
C ILE A 67 -10.69 -3.96 -8.61
N ASP A 68 -9.98 -2.83 -8.48
CA ASP A 68 -8.61 -2.84 -7.95
C ASP A 68 -8.62 -2.98 -6.42
N LEU A 69 -8.57 -4.23 -5.93
CA LEU A 69 -8.42 -4.55 -4.51
C LEU A 69 -6.97 -4.46 -4.01
N THR A 70 -6.02 -4.10 -4.87
CA THR A 70 -4.60 -3.97 -4.52
C THR A 70 -4.38 -3.06 -3.31
N PRO A 71 -5.04 -1.89 -3.16
CA PRO A 71 -4.83 -1.04 -2.00
C PRO A 71 -5.27 -1.69 -0.68
N MET A 72 -6.34 -2.48 -0.69
CA MET A 72 -6.80 -3.20 0.51
C MET A 72 -5.79 -4.25 0.95
N TRP A 73 -5.29 -5.04 0.00
CA TRP A 73 -4.23 -6.01 0.27
C TRP A 73 -2.94 -5.35 0.74
N ALA A 74 -2.59 -4.18 0.20
CA ALA A 74 -1.42 -3.42 0.61
C ALA A 74 -1.53 -2.94 2.07
N ILE A 75 -2.67 -2.36 2.46
CA ILE A 75 -2.93 -1.95 3.85
C ILE A 75 -2.84 -3.17 4.77
N PHE A 76 -3.49 -4.28 4.39
CA PHE A 76 -3.47 -5.50 5.19
C PHE A 76 -2.04 -6.02 5.43
N LEU A 77 -1.22 -6.08 4.37
CA LEU A 77 0.16 -6.53 4.45
C LEU A 77 0.98 -5.62 5.37
N VAL A 78 0.84 -4.30 5.26
CA VAL A 78 1.53 -3.33 6.12
C VAL A 78 1.16 -3.50 7.59
N LEU A 79 -0.13 -3.71 7.89
CA LEU A 79 -0.61 -3.91 9.26
C LEU A 79 -0.09 -5.23 9.86
N ILE A 80 -0.05 -6.30 9.07
CA ILE A 80 0.56 -7.57 9.47
C ILE A 80 2.05 -7.40 9.73
N THR A 81 2.79 -6.80 8.80
CA THR A 81 4.23 -6.58 8.94
C THR A 81 4.52 -5.78 10.21
N ARG A 82 3.76 -4.71 10.48
CA ARG A 82 3.86 -3.97 11.74
C ARG A 82 3.62 -4.86 12.95
N ARG A 83 2.55 -5.66 12.95
CA ARG A 83 2.17 -6.52 14.08
C ARG A 83 3.24 -7.56 14.36
N VAL A 84 3.80 -8.17 13.31
CA VAL A 84 4.88 -9.16 13.40
C VAL A 84 6.16 -8.51 13.93
N LEU A 85 6.55 -7.32 13.41
CA LEU A 85 7.73 -6.62 13.90
C LEU A 85 7.64 -6.30 15.40
N ILE A 86 6.51 -5.75 15.84
CA ILE A 86 6.28 -5.39 17.25
C ILE A 86 6.22 -6.63 18.15
N TRP A 87 5.79 -7.78 17.62
CA TRP A 87 5.76 -9.01 18.39
C TRP A 87 7.15 -9.64 18.59
N ILE A 88 8.08 -9.41 17.66
CA ILE A 88 9.45 -9.94 17.70
C ILE A 88 10.39 -9.09 18.56
N LEU A 89 10.19 -7.77 18.56
CA LEU A 89 11.00 -6.78 19.29
C LEU A 89 10.59 -6.67 20.76
#